data_AF-A0AAD5PEQ7-F1
#
_entry.id   AF-A0AAD5PEQ7-F1
#
_cell.length_a   1.000
_cell.length_b   1.000
_cell.length_c   1.000
_cell.angle_alpha   90.00
_cell.angle_beta   90.00
_cell.angle_gamma   90.00
#
_symmetry.space_group_name_H-M   'P 1'
#
loop_
_entity.id
_entity.type
_entity.pdbx_description
1 polymer ?
#
loop_
_entity_poly.entity_id
_entity_poly.type
_entity_poly.pdbx_seq_one_letter_code
_entity_poly.pdbx_strand_id
1 'polypeptide(L)'
;MFSERHSIKRNARDRSKQWRDRFQQQCKDRIQSERWNKVDRRRQEKLWELTIQDEWENFKKMHEEALKQDGLLDQDFYLDDEELWNEGLPPTPPSSQLLQQQQQQQQQQQQEYEFFPHELVDDPEAEYDYLNSTPILVCVNCQQASLQPDGIDNNNKSNTLVCPNCAFRASEQTFHAIQNAIMQHSQQCPGRIVYAPEPASDAILGLCDTCDVMDIF
;
A
#
# COMPACT_ATOMS: atom_id res chain seq x y z
N MET A 1 22.71 -46.98 -45.54
CA MET A 1 22.36 -45.54 -45.47
C MET A 1 22.06 -45.21 -44.02
N PHE A 2 23.07 -44.76 -43.26
CA PHE A 2 22.88 -44.33 -41.88
C PHE A 2 22.65 -42.82 -41.89
N SER A 3 21.46 -42.41 -41.46
CA SER A 3 21.10 -41.00 -41.33
C SER A 3 21.84 -40.43 -40.12
N GLU A 4 22.86 -39.62 -40.37
CA GLU A 4 23.60 -38.88 -39.34
C GLU A 4 22.63 -37.94 -38.61
N ARG A 5 22.23 -38.35 -37.40
CA ARG A 5 21.53 -37.46 -36.47
C ARG A 5 22.54 -36.44 -35.95
N HIS A 6 22.68 -35.31 -36.62
CA HIS A 6 23.41 -34.17 -36.09
C HIS A 6 22.80 -33.79 -34.72
N SER A 7 23.60 -33.97 -33.67
CA SER A 7 23.29 -33.47 -32.33
C SER A 7 23.22 -31.95 -32.40
N ILE A 8 22.00 -31.41 -32.42
CA ILE A 8 21.76 -29.98 -32.30
C ILE A 8 22.15 -29.59 -30.87
N LYS A 9 23.43 -29.31 -30.64
CA LYS A 9 23.90 -28.62 -29.44
C LYS A 9 23.33 -27.21 -29.45
N ARG A 10 22.07 -27.06 -29.02
CA ARG A 10 21.45 -25.76 -28.82
C ARG A 10 22.24 -25.03 -27.74
N ASN A 11 22.88 -23.92 -28.10
CA ASN A 11 23.64 -23.06 -27.21
C ASN A 11 22.80 -22.68 -25.98
N ALA A 12 23.13 -23.24 -24.81
CA ALA A 12 22.46 -22.93 -23.55
C ALA A 12 22.55 -21.42 -23.22
N ARG A 13 23.65 -20.76 -23.64
CA ARG A 13 23.86 -19.32 -23.47
C ARG A 13 22.80 -18.47 -24.19
N ASP A 14 22.40 -18.87 -25.39
CA ASP A 14 21.40 -18.12 -26.17
C ASP A 14 20.01 -18.23 -25.54
N ARG A 15 19.68 -19.37 -24.94
CA ARG A 15 18.41 -19.56 -24.21
C ARG A 15 18.33 -18.73 -22.95
N SER A 16 19.42 -18.67 -22.17
CA SER A 16 19.48 -17.87 -20.94
C SER A 16 19.35 -16.37 -21.26
N LYS A 17 20.01 -15.88 -22.32
CA LYS A 17 19.82 -14.50 -22.80
C LYS A 17 18.38 -14.22 -23.23
N GLN A 18 17.79 -15.07 -24.08
CA GLN A 18 16.40 -14.91 -24.52
C GLN A 18 15.41 -14.91 -23.35
N TRP A 19 15.65 -15.72 -22.33
CA TRP A 19 14.81 -15.75 -21.14
C TRP A 19 14.92 -14.44 -20.34
N ARG A 20 16.14 -13.94 -20.10
CA ARG A 20 16.35 -12.64 -19.43
C ARG A 20 15.69 -11.49 -20.17
N ASP A 21 15.85 -11.45 -21.50
CA ASP A 21 15.25 -10.40 -22.34
C ASP A 21 13.71 -10.44 -22.23
N ARG A 22 13.11 -11.64 -22.24
CA ARG A 22 11.65 -11.81 -22.06
C ARG A 22 11.18 -11.42 -20.66
N PHE A 23 11.92 -11.81 -19.63
CA PHE A 23 11.59 -11.46 -18.25
C PHE A 23 11.65 -9.94 -18.04
N GLN A 24 12.70 -9.28 -18.53
CA GLN A 24 12.81 -7.83 -18.52
C GLN A 24 11.64 -7.16 -19.25
N GLN A 25 11.26 -7.68 -20.41
CA GLN A 25 10.10 -7.16 -21.13
C GLN A 25 8.80 -7.33 -20.34
N GLN A 26 8.57 -8.51 -19.75
CA GLN A 26 7.39 -8.75 -18.90
C GLN A 26 7.34 -7.81 -17.69
N CYS A 27 8.49 -7.56 -17.05
CA CYS A 27 8.58 -6.60 -15.95
C CYS A 27 8.26 -5.17 -16.41
N LYS A 28 8.82 -4.74 -17.55
CA LYS A 28 8.53 -3.43 -18.16
C LYS A 28 7.04 -3.29 -18.47
N ASP A 29 6.45 -4.29 -19.11
CA ASP A 29 5.04 -4.31 -19.46
C ASP A 29 4.15 -4.26 -18.21
N ARG A 30 4.53 -4.98 -17.14
CA ARG A 30 3.81 -4.96 -15.86
C ARG A 30 3.87 -3.58 -15.21
N ILE A 31 5.05 -2.96 -15.14
CA ILE A 31 5.22 -1.61 -14.58
C ILE A 31 4.43 -0.59 -15.40
N GLN A 32 4.49 -0.68 -16.73
CA GLN A 32 3.74 0.20 -17.62
C GLN A 32 2.23 0.03 -17.42
N SER A 33 1.73 -1.21 -17.33
CA SER A 33 0.33 -1.52 -17.05
C SER A 33 -0.12 -0.94 -15.70
N GLU A 34 0.67 -1.13 -14.63
CA GLU A 34 0.38 -0.55 -13.31
C GLU A 34 0.33 0.98 -13.32
N ARG A 35 1.24 1.62 -14.06
CA ARG A 35 1.22 3.08 -14.25
C ARG A 35 -0.05 3.54 -14.97
N TRP A 36 -0.46 2.82 -16.02
CA TRP A 36 -1.72 3.10 -16.73
C TRP A 36 -2.94 2.89 -15.83
N ASN A 37 -2.99 1.80 -15.08
CA ASN A 37 -4.09 1.51 -14.14
C ASN A 37 -4.23 2.62 -13.08
N LYS A 38 -3.11 3.14 -12.55
CA LYS A 38 -3.13 4.28 -11.61
C LYS A 38 -3.64 5.58 -12.24
N VAL A 39 -3.35 5.82 -13.52
CA VAL A 39 -3.88 6.99 -14.24
C VAL A 39 -5.37 6.80 -14.51
N ASP A 40 -5.77 5.62 -14.94
CA ASP A 40 -7.17 5.31 -15.25
C ASP A 40 -8.05 5.37 -13.99
N ARG A 41 -7.58 4.80 -12.88
CA ARG A 41 -8.28 4.89 -11.59
C ARG A 41 -8.54 6.34 -11.18
N ARG A 42 -7.54 7.23 -11.30
CA ARG A 42 -7.72 8.67 -10.99
C ARG A 42 -8.72 9.35 -11.91
N ARG A 43 -8.79 8.93 -13.18
CA ARG A 43 -9.81 9.45 -14.12
C ARG A 43 -11.19 8.98 -13.73
N GLN A 44 -11.34 7.70 -13.35
CA GLN A 44 -12.60 7.13 -12.89
C GLN A 44 -13.07 7.78 -11.57
N GLU A 45 -12.17 7.97 -10.61
CA GLU A 45 -12.44 8.68 -9.34
C GLU A 45 -12.96 10.09 -9.61
N LYS A 46 -12.25 10.86 -10.47
CA LYS A 46 -12.68 12.21 -10.83
C LYS A 46 -14.01 12.25 -11.59
N LEU A 47 -14.25 11.26 -12.47
CA LEU A 47 -15.53 11.15 -13.17
C LEU A 47 -16.66 10.88 -12.17
N TRP A 48 -16.42 10.01 -11.20
CA TRP A 48 -17.38 9.68 -10.15
C TRP A 48 -17.71 10.88 -9.26
N GLU A 49 -16.72 11.68 -8.88
CA GLU A 49 -16.93 12.93 -8.14
C GLU A 49 -17.85 13.90 -8.90
N LEU A 50 -17.62 14.07 -10.20
CA LEU A 50 -18.46 14.93 -11.05
C LEU A 50 -19.88 14.38 -11.17
N THR A 51 -20.05 13.07 -11.33
CA THR A 51 -21.37 12.44 -11.37
C THR A 51 -22.13 12.64 -10.07
N ILE A 52 -21.49 12.42 -8.91
CA ILE A 52 -22.11 12.65 -7.59
C ILE A 52 -22.55 14.11 -7.45
N GLN A 53 -21.70 15.05 -7.90
CA GLN A 53 -22.03 16.48 -7.82
C GLN A 53 -23.26 16.82 -8.68
N ASP A 54 -23.32 16.32 -9.91
CA ASP A 54 -24.47 16.53 -10.82
C ASP A 54 -25.75 15.90 -10.26
N GLU A 55 -25.68 14.68 -9.73
CA GLU A 55 -26.82 14.02 -9.08
C GLU A 55 -27.33 14.81 -7.87
N TRP A 56 -26.43 15.37 -7.08
CA TRP A 56 -26.77 16.19 -5.92
C TRP A 56 -27.42 17.54 -6.32
N GLU A 57 -26.88 18.21 -7.34
CA GLU A 57 -27.46 19.44 -7.87
C GLU A 57 -28.85 19.18 -8.47
N ASN A 58 -29.01 18.09 -9.22
CA ASN A 58 -30.30 17.66 -9.74
C ASN A 58 -31.29 17.34 -8.64
N PHE A 59 -30.86 16.62 -7.59
CA PHE A 59 -31.71 16.33 -6.43
C PHE A 59 -32.19 17.61 -5.74
N LYS A 60 -31.29 18.57 -5.47
CA LYS A 60 -31.64 19.87 -4.88
C LYS A 60 -32.69 20.60 -5.72
N LYS A 61 -32.45 20.66 -7.03
CA LYS A 61 -33.36 21.33 -7.96
C LYS A 61 -34.74 20.68 -7.97
N MET A 62 -34.81 19.35 -8.06
CA MET A 62 -36.09 18.63 -8.00
C MET A 62 -36.83 18.86 -6.67
N HIS A 63 -36.10 18.88 -5.56
CA HIS A 63 -36.68 19.13 -4.25
C HIS A 63 -37.21 20.57 -4.10
N GLU A 64 -36.47 21.55 -4.60
CA GLU A 64 -36.91 22.95 -4.62
C GLU A 64 -38.15 23.13 -5.49
N GLU A 65 -38.18 22.51 -6.68
CA GLU A 65 -39.36 22.51 -7.56
C GLU A 65 -40.59 21.86 -6.89
N ALA A 66 -40.39 20.76 -6.16
CA ALA A 66 -41.46 20.12 -5.39
C ALA A 66 -42.02 21.03 -4.29
N LEU A 67 -41.15 21.68 -3.51
CA LEU A 67 -41.58 22.63 -2.48
C LEU A 67 -42.32 23.85 -3.05
N LYS A 68 -41.91 24.33 -4.24
CA LYS A 68 -42.63 25.38 -4.97
C LYS A 68 -44.02 24.93 -5.39
N GLN A 69 -44.17 23.70 -5.87
CA GLN A 69 -45.48 23.14 -6.23
C GLN A 69 -46.42 22.99 -5.02
N ASP A 70 -45.86 22.67 -3.85
CA ASP A 70 -46.61 22.57 -2.60
C ASP A 70 -46.94 23.94 -1.97
N GLY A 71 -46.47 25.05 -2.57
CA GLY A 71 -46.69 26.41 -2.06
C GLY A 71 -45.92 26.73 -0.78
N LEU A 72 -44.90 25.93 -0.44
CA LEU A 72 -44.08 26.12 0.76
C LEU A 72 -42.92 27.11 0.55
N LEU A 73 -42.59 27.41 -0.71
CA LEU A 73 -41.45 28.24 -1.11
C LEU A 73 -41.93 29.46 -1.92
N ASP A 74 -42.77 30.29 -1.30
CA ASP A 74 -43.08 31.62 -1.84
C ASP A 74 -41.99 32.59 -1.39
N GLN A 75 -40.87 32.56 -2.12
CA GLN A 75 -39.64 33.29 -1.77
C GLN A 75 -39.84 34.81 -1.79
N ASP A 76 -40.88 35.27 -2.50
CA ASP A 76 -41.30 36.68 -2.55
C ASP A 76 -42.10 37.11 -1.30
N PHE A 77 -42.53 36.16 -0.44
CA PHE A 77 -43.25 36.50 0.80
C PHE A 77 -42.34 36.96 1.95
N TYR A 78 -41.04 36.61 1.90
CA TYR A 78 -40.11 36.87 3.02
C TYR A 78 -39.15 38.05 2.79
N LEU A 79 -39.10 38.64 1.60
CA LEU A 79 -38.18 39.73 1.28
C LEU A 79 -38.72 41.14 1.64
N ASP A 80 -40.03 41.30 1.86
CA ASP A 80 -40.61 42.60 2.24
C ASP A 80 -40.64 42.85 3.77
N ASP A 81 -40.42 41.83 4.61
CA ASP A 81 -40.42 41.97 6.09
C ASP A 81 -39.01 42.10 6.71
N GLU A 82 -37.94 41.91 5.92
CA GLU A 82 -36.55 41.98 6.43
C GLU A 82 -36.05 43.42 6.59
N GLU A 83 -36.70 44.40 5.94
CA GLU A 83 -36.38 45.83 6.10
C GLU A 83 -36.92 46.41 7.42
N LEU A 84 -37.87 45.74 8.09
CA LEU A 84 -38.45 46.20 9.34
C LEU A 84 -37.65 45.80 10.60
N TRP A 85 -36.77 44.79 10.50
CA TRP A 85 -35.98 44.27 11.64
C TRP A 85 -34.54 44.81 11.71
N ASN A 86 -34.10 45.59 10.71
CA ASN A 86 -32.71 46.07 10.62
C ASN A 86 -32.50 47.50 11.19
N GLU A 87 -33.57 48.17 11.64
CA GLU A 87 -33.45 49.41 12.41
C GLU A 87 -33.47 49.13 13.93
N GLY A 88 -32.30 48.81 14.49
CA GLY A 88 -32.00 49.23 15.87
C GLY A 88 -31.86 48.18 16.97
N LEU A 89 -31.59 46.91 16.68
CA LEU A 89 -31.15 45.98 17.73
C LEU A 89 -29.61 45.90 17.80
N PRO A 90 -28.99 46.28 18.93
CA PRO A 90 -27.55 46.14 19.11
C PRO A 90 -27.15 44.65 19.02
N PRO A 91 -25.94 44.34 18.51
CA PRO A 91 -25.47 42.96 18.42
C PRO A 91 -25.51 42.34 19.82
N THR A 92 -26.42 41.39 20.04
CA THR A 92 -26.46 40.64 21.29
C THR A 92 -25.16 39.85 21.39
N PRO A 93 -24.31 40.09 22.42
CA PRO A 93 -23.12 39.30 22.60
C PRO A 93 -23.49 37.82 22.74
N PRO A 94 -22.68 36.88 22.22
CA PRO A 94 -22.95 35.47 22.37
C PRO A 94 -23.16 35.15 23.84
N SER A 95 -24.32 34.57 24.17
CA SER A 95 -24.71 34.27 25.54
C SER A 95 -23.60 33.47 26.23
N SER A 96 -23.12 33.94 27.39
CA SER A 96 -22.05 33.28 28.17
C SER A 96 -22.28 31.78 28.37
N GLN A 97 -23.53 31.32 28.35
CA GLN A 97 -23.88 29.90 28.44
C GLN A 97 -23.36 29.08 27.25
N LEU A 98 -23.38 29.63 26.04
CA LEU A 98 -22.97 28.91 24.82
C LEU A 98 -21.44 28.79 24.75
N LEU A 99 -20.72 29.84 25.18
CA LEU A 99 -19.27 29.81 25.30
C LEU A 99 -18.82 28.82 26.40
N GLN A 100 -19.54 28.76 27.52
CA GLN A 100 -19.23 27.83 28.61
C GLN A 100 -19.50 26.37 28.22
N GLN A 101 -20.56 26.10 27.44
CA GLN A 101 -20.86 24.76 26.93
C GLN A 101 -19.80 24.27 25.93
N GLN A 102 -19.32 25.15 25.05
CA GLN A 102 -18.26 24.81 24.10
C GLN A 102 -16.93 24.49 24.81
N GLN A 103 -16.61 25.22 25.89
CA GLN A 103 -15.39 24.98 26.67
C GLN A 103 -15.45 23.66 27.45
N GLN A 104 -16.64 23.26 27.93
CA GLN A 104 -16.83 21.97 28.61
C GLN A 104 -16.66 20.77 27.67
N GLN A 105 -17.13 20.86 26.42
CA GLN A 105 -16.94 19.80 25.42
C GLN A 105 -15.46 19.58 25.08
N GLN A 106 -14.65 20.64 24.99
CA GLN A 106 -13.21 20.49 24.72
C GLN A 106 -12.46 19.79 25.86
N GLN A 107 -12.85 20.02 27.12
CA GLN A 107 -12.21 19.34 28.27
C GLN A 107 -12.51 17.84 28.31
N GLN A 108 -13.71 17.41 27.92
CA GLN A 108 -14.06 15.98 27.87
C GLN A 108 -13.25 15.22 26.81
N GLN A 109 -13.03 15.82 25.63
CA GLN A 109 -12.22 15.18 24.58
C GLN A 109 -10.75 14.99 24.97
N GLN A 110 -10.18 15.90 25.78
CA GLN A 110 -8.79 15.77 26.24
C GLN A 110 -8.62 14.65 27.28
N GLN A 111 -9.60 14.47 28.17
CA GLN A 111 -9.56 13.40 29.17
C GLN A 111 -9.70 11.99 28.55
N GLU A 112 -10.45 11.88 27.46
CA GLU A 112 -10.60 10.60 26.75
C GLU A 112 -9.30 10.17 26.05
N TYR A 113 -8.42 11.12 25.69
CA TYR A 113 -7.12 10.85 25.07
C TYR A 113 -6.05 10.40 26.08
N GLU A 114 -6.12 10.85 27.34
CA GLU A 114 -5.16 10.46 28.40
C GLU A 114 -5.47 9.11 29.07
N PHE A 115 -6.61 8.48 28.75
CA PHE A 115 -7.03 7.20 29.37
C PHE A 115 -6.67 5.95 28.54
N PHE A 116 -5.68 6.03 27.63
CA PHE A 116 -5.11 4.82 27.03
C PHE A 116 -4.04 4.24 27.98
N PRO A 117 -4.23 3.03 28.55
CA PRO A 117 -3.27 2.46 29.46
C PRO A 117 -2.00 2.09 28.69
N HIS A 118 -0.90 2.78 28.99
CA HIS A 118 0.44 2.27 28.75
C HIS A 118 0.71 1.17 29.80
N GLU A 119 0.14 -0.03 29.61
CA GLU A 119 0.59 -1.22 30.34
C GLU A 119 1.99 -1.59 29.83
N LEU A 120 2.99 -1.03 30.51
CA LEU A 120 4.35 -1.54 30.57
C LEU A 120 4.31 -2.89 31.29
N VAL A 121 4.57 -3.94 30.53
CA VAL A 121 4.73 -5.30 31.04
C VAL A 121 6.15 -5.40 31.61
N ASP A 122 6.32 -5.11 32.90
CA ASP A 122 7.57 -5.30 33.66
C ASP A 122 7.72 -6.78 34.06
N ASP A 123 8.06 -7.65 33.11
CA ASP A 123 8.55 -9.02 33.40
C ASP A 123 10.04 -9.15 33.04
N PRO A 124 10.95 -9.03 34.03
CA PRO A 124 12.39 -9.07 33.81
C PRO A 124 12.95 -10.47 33.48
N GLU A 125 12.15 -11.54 33.52
CA GLU A 125 12.59 -12.88 33.08
C GLU A 125 12.35 -13.12 31.57
N ALA A 126 11.52 -12.33 30.91
CA ALA A 126 11.25 -12.44 29.46
C ALA A 126 12.34 -11.79 28.57
N GLU A 127 13.27 -11.01 29.15
CA GLU A 127 14.26 -10.24 28.40
C GLU A 127 15.43 -11.10 27.87
N TYR A 128 15.67 -12.28 28.45
CA TYR A 128 16.81 -13.13 28.06
C TYR A 128 16.56 -14.03 26.83
N ASP A 129 15.31 -14.34 26.48
CA ASP A 129 14.98 -15.06 25.23
C ASP A 129 14.86 -14.12 24.01
N TYR A 130 14.68 -12.81 24.24
CA TYR A 130 14.57 -11.84 23.17
C TYR A 130 15.91 -11.55 22.47
N LEU A 131 17.03 -11.65 23.21
CA LEU A 131 18.38 -11.42 22.69
C LEU A 131 18.97 -12.64 21.95
N ASN A 132 18.43 -13.84 22.17
CA ASN A 132 18.77 -15.06 21.43
C ASN A 132 17.79 -15.38 20.28
N SER A 133 16.78 -14.54 20.08
CA SER A 133 15.86 -14.66 18.96
C SER A 133 16.61 -14.32 17.67
N THR A 134 17.02 -15.35 16.94
CA THR A 134 17.50 -15.21 15.57
C THR A 134 16.51 -14.33 14.80
N PRO A 135 16.99 -13.29 14.09
CA PRO A 135 16.09 -12.36 13.40
C PRO A 135 15.17 -13.17 12.50
N ILE A 136 13.86 -13.03 12.70
CA ILE A 136 12.86 -13.76 11.93
C ILE A 136 12.98 -13.30 10.48
N LEU A 137 13.57 -14.14 9.62
CA LEU A 137 13.77 -13.83 8.21
C LEU A 137 12.44 -13.99 7.47
N VAL A 138 11.81 -12.89 7.06
CA VAL A 138 10.55 -12.90 6.32
C VAL A 138 10.80 -13.05 4.82
N CYS A 139 10.07 -13.94 4.14
CA CYS A 139 10.25 -14.19 2.71
C CYS A 139 10.10 -12.91 1.87
N VAL A 140 11.14 -12.56 1.10
CA VAL A 140 11.17 -11.37 0.24
C VAL A 140 10.21 -11.42 -0.94
N ASN A 141 9.82 -12.63 -1.38
CA ASN A 141 8.93 -12.84 -2.51
C ASN A 141 7.45 -12.60 -2.11
N CYS A 142 6.95 -13.33 -1.10
CA CYS A 142 5.54 -13.22 -0.69
C CYS A 142 5.31 -12.21 0.44
N GLN A 143 6.32 -11.88 1.25
CA GLN A 143 6.24 -10.98 2.41
C GLN A 143 5.25 -11.42 3.50
N GLN A 144 4.79 -12.67 3.47
CA GLN A 144 3.72 -13.18 4.34
C GLN A 144 4.18 -14.24 5.34
N ALA A 145 5.32 -14.88 5.10
CA ALA A 145 5.76 -16.03 5.89
C ALA A 145 7.24 -15.94 6.23
N SER A 146 7.59 -16.38 7.43
CA SER A 146 8.96 -16.59 7.86
C SER A 146 9.59 -17.74 7.08
N LEU A 147 10.85 -17.59 6.72
CA LEU A 147 11.64 -18.63 6.08
C LEU A 147 12.01 -19.71 7.10
N GLN A 148 11.97 -20.96 6.67
CA GLN A 148 12.34 -22.12 7.46
C GLN A 148 13.57 -22.81 6.83
N PRO A 149 14.48 -23.38 7.61
CA PRO A 149 15.58 -24.17 7.06
C PRO A 149 15.02 -25.38 6.30
N ASP A 150 15.60 -25.66 5.14
CA ASP A 150 15.22 -26.80 4.29
C ASP A 150 15.66 -28.11 4.98
N GLY A 151 14.77 -28.75 5.74
CA GLY A 151 15.07 -29.97 6.51
C GLY A 151 15.32 -31.23 5.69
N ILE A 152 15.64 -31.10 4.40
CA ILE A 152 15.76 -32.21 3.45
C ILE A 152 17.11 -32.91 3.58
N ASP A 153 18.16 -32.22 4.03
CA ASP A 153 19.50 -32.80 4.18
C ASP A 153 19.89 -33.02 5.65
N ASN A 154 19.41 -34.12 6.26
CA ASN A 154 19.75 -34.47 7.64
C ASN A 154 21.25 -34.79 7.87
N ASN A 155 22.06 -34.89 6.82
CA ASN A 155 23.49 -35.22 6.90
C ASN A 155 24.44 -34.11 6.45
N ASN A 156 23.93 -33.02 5.86
CA ASN A 156 24.71 -31.85 5.49
C ASN A 156 23.92 -30.63 5.92
N LYS A 157 24.52 -29.74 6.74
CA LYS A 157 23.92 -28.45 7.10
C LYS A 157 23.72 -27.62 5.84
N SER A 158 22.62 -27.84 5.12
CA SER A 158 22.23 -26.98 4.02
C SER A 158 21.76 -25.67 4.63
N ASN A 159 22.53 -24.60 4.46
CA ASN A 159 22.14 -23.24 4.82
C ASN A 159 21.07 -22.70 3.84
N THR A 160 20.16 -23.55 3.39
CA THR A 160 19.09 -23.21 2.46
C THR A 160 17.83 -22.91 3.26
N LEU A 161 17.24 -21.76 2.96
CA LEU A 161 16.01 -21.27 3.54
C LEU A 161 14.88 -21.42 2.53
N VAL A 162 13.71 -21.87 2.98
CA VAL A 162 12.53 -22.12 2.16
C VAL A 162 11.32 -21.39 2.75
N CYS A 163 10.55 -20.73 1.88
CA CYS A 163 9.28 -20.15 2.26
C CYS A 163 8.17 -21.21 2.21
N PRO A 164 7.42 -21.44 3.30
CA PRO A 164 6.33 -22.42 3.30
C PRO A 164 5.13 -22.01 2.43
N ASN A 165 4.97 -20.71 2.14
CA ASN A 165 3.81 -20.18 1.41
C ASN A 165 4.02 -20.17 -0.11
N CYS A 166 5.19 -19.70 -0.58
CA CYS A 166 5.46 -19.55 -2.02
C CYS A 166 6.56 -20.48 -2.56
N ALA A 167 7.08 -21.38 -1.73
CA ALA A 167 8.17 -22.30 -2.06
C ALA A 167 9.46 -21.63 -2.56
N PHE A 168 9.64 -20.33 -2.31
CA PHE A 168 10.88 -19.61 -2.60
C PHE A 168 12.03 -20.22 -1.82
N ARG A 169 13.16 -20.49 -2.50
CA ARG A 169 14.36 -21.10 -1.93
C ARG A 169 15.57 -20.19 -2.17
N ALA A 170 16.38 -19.99 -1.14
CA ALA A 170 17.63 -19.23 -1.24
C ALA A 170 18.62 -19.72 -0.18
N SER A 171 19.92 -19.56 -0.41
CA SER A 171 20.89 -19.72 0.67
C SER A 171 20.75 -18.58 1.68
N GLU A 172 21.09 -18.82 2.94
CA GLU A 172 21.11 -17.80 4.00
C GLU A 172 22.04 -16.62 3.63
N GLN A 173 23.19 -16.92 3.00
CA GLN A 173 24.10 -15.90 2.50
C GLN A 173 23.47 -15.04 1.40
N THR A 174 22.81 -15.66 0.42
CA THR A 174 22.07 -14.97 -0.64
C THR A 174 20.96 -14.10 -0.04
N PHE A 175 20.29 -14.59 0.99
CA PHE A 175 19.23 -13.86 1.67
C PHE A 175 19.74 -12.61 2.39
N HIS A 176 20.88 -12.70 3.09
CA HIS A 176 21.51 -11.53 3.71
C HIS A 176 21.97 -10.50 2.67
N ALA A 177 22.50 -10.96 1.53
CA ALA A 177 22.86 -10.06 0.43
C ALA A 177 21.63 -9.31 -0.11
N ILE A 178 20.51 -10.01 -0.28
CA ILE A 178 19.23 -9.42 -0.66
C ILE A 178 18.76 -8.39 0.37
N GLN A 179 18.78 -8.69 1.67
CA GLN A 179 18.35 -7.75 2.72
C GLN A 179 19.19 -6.47 2.72
N ASN A 180 20.51 -6.61 2.58
CA ASN A 180 21.43 -5.48 2.46
C ASN A 180 21.11 -4.61 1.23
N ALA A 181 20.84 -5.23 0.09
CA ALA A 181 20.44 -4.52 -1.12
C ALA A 181 19.11 -3.77 -0.94
N ILE A 182 18.10 -4.37 -0.29
CA ILE A 182 16.84 -3.71 0.05
C ILE A 182 17.09 -2.48 0.92
N MET A 183 17.91 -2.62 1.97
CA MET A 183 18.21 -1.53 2.90
C MET A 183 18.97 -0.37 2.23
N GLN A 184 19.93 -0.66 1.35
CA GLN A 184 20.66 0.37 0.62
C GLN A 184 19.76 1.06 -0.41
N HIS A 185 18.93 0.28 -1.10
CA HIS A 185 18.04 0.78 -2.14
C HIS A 185 16.92 1.68 -1.58
N SER A 186 16.33 1.29 -0.45
CA SER A 186 15.22 2.03 0.18
C SER A 186 15.62 3.45 0.62
N GLN A 187 16.91 3.71 0.82
CA GLN A 187 17.44 5.05 1.11
C GLN A 187 17.41 5.99 -0.11
N GLN A 188 17.40 5.43 -1.33
CA GLN A 188 17.55 6.20 -2.58
C GLN A 188 16.31 6.15 -3.46
N CYS A 189 15.50 5.11 -3.34
CA CYS A 189 14.36 4.85 -4.20
C CYS A 189 13.16 4.38 -3.36
N PRO A 190 11.97 5.01 -3.51
CA PRO A 190 10.75 4.55 -2.86
C PRO A 190 10.15 3.30 -3.53
N GLY A 191 10.79 2.81 -4.61
CA GLY A 191 10.36 1.64 -5.35
C GLY A 191 10.56 0.34 -4.60
N ARG A 192 9.86 -0.70 -5.05
CA ARG A 192 9.97 -2.05 -4.50
C ARG A 192 10.83 -2.92 -5.40
N ILE A 193 11.79 -3.63 -4.81
CA ILE A 193 12.54 -4.67 -5.51
C ILE A 193 11.72 -5.96 -5.52
N VAL A 194 11.55 -6.51 -6.72
CA VAL A 194 10.85 -7.78 -6.96
C VAL A 194 11.90 -8.84 -7.28
N TYR A 195 11.81 -9.97 -6.58
CA TYR A 195 12.78 -11.06 -6.69
C TYR A 195 12.19 -12.23 -7.47
N ALA A 196 12.98 -12.81 -8.37
CA ALA A 196 12.61 -14.03 -9.08
C ALA A 196 13.83 -14.97 -9.17
N PRO A 197 13.68 -16.26 -8.84
CA PRO A 197 14.75 -17.24 -9.06
C PRO A 197 14.98 -17.47 -10.55
N GLU A 198 16.24 -17.57 -10.97
CA GLU A 198 16.59 -17.91 -12.34
C GLU A 198 16.32 -19.42 -12.59
N PRO A 199 15.61 -19.81 -13.67
CA PRO A 199 15.35 -21.22 -13.94
C PRO A 199 16.63 -22.02 -14.12
N ALA A 200 16.74 -23.14 -13.40
CA ALA A 200 17.90 -24.05 -13.43
C ALA A 200 19.22 -23.42 -12.94
N SER A 201 19.14 -22.39 -12.10
CA SER A 201 20.25 -21.70 -11.46
C SER A 201 19.85 -21.38 -10.02
N ASP A 202 20.83 -21.30 -9.12
CA ASP A 202 20.60 -20.84 -7.73
C ASP A 202 20.60 -19.30 -7.65
N ALA A 203 20.81 -18.62 -8.78
CA ALA A 203 20.84 -17.18 -8.84
C ALA A 203 19.45 -16.56 -8.66
N ILE A 204 19.39 -15.43 -7.97
CA ILE A 204 18.16 -14.69 -7.72
C ILE A 204 18.29 -13.31 -8.37
N LEU A 205 17.34 -12.98 -9.25
CA LEU A 205 17.28 -11.68 -9.90
C LEU A 205 16.39 -10.74 -9.09
N GLY A 206 16.92 -9.60 -8.70
CA GLY A 206 16.17 -8.49 -8.12
C GLY A 206 15.98 -7.36 -9.14
N LEU A 207 14.75 -6.87 -9.30
CA LEU A 207 14.45 -5.71 -10.15
C LEU A 207 13.57 -4.70 -9.43
N CYS A 208 14.00 -3.44 -9.38
CA CYS A 208 13.18 -2.34 -8.86
C CYS A 208 12.11 -1.91 -9.87
N ASP A 209 10.87 -1.76 -9.42
CA ASP A 209 9.73 -1.32 -10.24
C ASP A 209 9.71 0.18 -10.60
N THR A 210 10.61 0.96 -9.99
CA THR A 210 10.60 2.43 -10.08
C THR A 210 11.80 2.96 -10.85
N CYS A 211 13.02 2.51 -10.53
CA CYS A 211 14.27 3.01 -11.14
C CYS A 211 15.01 1.97 -11.98
N ASP A 212 14.41 0.80 -12.24
CA ASP A 212 14.96 -0.26 -13.09
C ASP A 212 16.35 -0.80 -12.66
N VAL A 213 16.76 -0.56 -11.41
CA VAL A 213 17.96 -1.18 -10.84
C VAL A 213 17.79 -2.69 -10.84
N MET A 214 18.80 -3.39 -11.37
CA MET A 214 18.83 -4.85 -11.52
C MET A 214 20.07 -5.40 -10.82
N ASP A 215 19.85 -6.27 -9.85
CA ASP A 215 20.90 -6.99 -9.12
C ASP A 215 20.75 -8.50 -9.28
N ILE A 216 21.87 -9.22 -9.21
CA ILE A 216 21.93 -10.68 -9.30
C ILE A 216 22.62 -11.18 -8.04
N PHE A 217 21.96 -12.08 -7.31
CA PHE A 217 22.43 -12.68 -6.05
C PHE A 217 22.67 -14.17 -6.20
#